data_AF-A0A2N8PQT6-F1
#
_entry.id   AF-A0A2N8PQT6-F1
#
_cell.length_a   1.000
_cell.length_b   1.000
_cell.length_c   1.000
_cell.angle_alpha   90.00
_cell.angle_beta   90.00
_cell.angle_gamma   90.00
#
_symmetry.space_group_name_H-M   'P 1'
#
loop_
_entity.id
_entity.type
_entity.pdbx_description
1 polymer ?
#
loop_
_entity_poly.entity_id
_entity_poly.type
_entity_poly.pdbx_seq_one_letter_code
_entity_poly.pdbx_strand_id
1 'polypeptide(L)' 'MRGFTAKASDDAVKTDLELTCDKCNEWVCDIQDGDSLDVLVAMGMEHMEEKDSIHFANP' A
#
# COMPACT_ATOMS: atom_id res chain seq x y z
N MET A 1 -0.04 -14.26 1.50
CA MET A 1 0.27 -13.83 0.13
C MET A 1 1.35 -12.75 0.22
N ARG A 2 2.23 -12.61 -0.78
CA ARG A 2 3.05 -11.41 -0.93
C ARG A 2 2.35 -10.56 -2.00
N GLY A 3 1.63 -9.53 -1.59
CA GLY A 3 0.77 -8.77 -2.49
C GLY A 3 0.13 -7.58 -1.79
N PHE A 4 -0.62 -6.83 -2.59
CA PHE A 4 -1.37 -5.67 -2.15
C PHE A 4 -2.86 -5.91 -2.42
N THR A 5 -3.70 -5.50 -1.49
CA THR A 5 -5.15 -5.61 -1.59
C THR A 5 -5.76 -4.23 -1.57
N ALA A 6 -6.57 -3.92 -2.59
CA ALA A 6 -7.46 -2.77 -2.57
C ALA A 6 -8.66 -3.06 -1.66
N LYS A 7 -8.89 -2.24 -0.64
CA LYS A 7 -10.01 -2.36 0.31
C LYS A 7 -10.79 -1.05 0.34
N ALA A 8 -12.08 -1.10 0.65
CA ALA A 8 -12.80 0.12 1.00
C ALA A 8 -12.24 0.70 2.29
N SER A 9 -12.17 2.04 2.37
CA SER A 9 -11.76 2.71 3.61
C SER A 9 -12.74 2.37 4.74
N ASP A 10 -12.21 2.20 5.95
CA ASP A 10 -13.01 2.04 7.18
C ASP A 10 -13.52 3.39 7.71
N ASP A 11 -13.07 4.51 7.13
CA ASP A 11 -13.60 5.84 7.43
C ASP A 11 -14.92 6.06 6.67
N ALA A 12 -16.02 6.13 7.42
CA ALA A 12 -17.37 6.32 6.87
C ALA A 12 -17.56 7.60 6.04
N VAL A 13 -16.61 8.54 6.11
CA VAL A 13 -16.60 9.78 5.31
C VAL A 13 -15.82 9.62 4.01
N LYS A 14 -14.86 8.69 3.94
CA LYS A 14 -14.10 8.38 2.72
C LYS A 14 -14.81 7.28 1.94
N THR A 15 -15.30 7.62 0.74
CA THR A 15 -15.89 6.63 -0.18
C THR A 15 -14.87 5.93 -1.07
N ASP A 16 -13.58 6.24 -0.90
CA ASP A 16 -12.52 5.80 -1.79
C ASP A 16 -11.95 4.44 -1.37
N LEU A 17 -11.27 3.79 -2.32
CA LEU A 17 -10.52 2.56 -2.06
C LEU A 17 -9.11 2.90 -1.58
N GLU A 18 -8.56 2.04 -0.74
CA GLU A 18 -7.20 2.15 -0.20
C GLU A 18 -6.39 0.92 -0.59
N LEU A 19 -5.14 1.14 -0.97
CA LEU A 19 -4.19 0.07 -1.21
C LEU A 19 -3.53 -0.31 0.11
N THR A 20 -3.67 -1.57 0.51
CA THR A 20 -3.09 -2.11 1.75
C THR A 20 -2.08 -3.21 1.43
N CYS A 21 -1.00 -3.27 2.20
CA CYS A 21 0.01 -4.30 2.06
C CYS A 21 -0.36 -5.55 2.88
N ASP A 22 -0.48 -6.71 2.25
CA ASP A 22 -0.88 -7.95 2.95
C ASP A 22 0.21 -8.49 3.89
N LYS A 23 1.47 -8.03 3.74
CA LYS A 23 2.61 -8.47 4.56
C LYS A 23 2.61 -7.80 5.93
N CYS A 24 2.42 -6.48 5.97
CA CYS A 24 2.48 -5.68 7.21
C CYS A 24 1.10 -5.19 7.67
N ASN A 25 0.04 -5.38 6.87
CA ASN A 25 -1.29 -4.81 7.08
C ASN A 25 -1.30 -3.27 7.21
N GLU A 26 -0.30 -2.59 6.65
CA GLU A 26 -0.27 -1.13 6.62
C GLU A 26 -0.94 -0.57 5.37
N TRP A 27 -1.48 0.63 5.51
CA TRP A 27 -1.93 1.46 4.41
C TRP A 27 -0.72 1.93 3.58
N VAL A 28 -0.85 1.83 2.26
CA VAL A 28 0.18 2.26 1.30
C VAL A 28 -0.19 3.60 0.69
N CYS A 29 -1.36 3.67 0.05
CA CYS A 29 -1.89 4.90 -0.54
C CYS A 29 -3.42 4.81 -0.74
N ASP A 30 -4.07 5.96 -0.91
CA ASP A 30 -5.45 6.04 -1.40
C ASP A 30 -5.44 5.77 -2.92
N ILE A 31 -6.46 5.06 -3.42
CA ILE A 31 -6.67 4.80 -4.85
C ILE A 31 -7.63 5.87 -5.38
N GLN A 32 -7.14 6.70 -6.29
CA GLN A 32 -7.91 7.81 -6.86
C GLN A 32 -8.44 7.48 -8.24
N ASP A 33 -9.49 8.18 -8.65
CA ASP A 33 -9.98 8.13 -10.02
C ASP A 33 -8.89 8.60 -11.00
N GLY A 34 -8.62 7.79 -12.02
CA GLY A 34 -7.54 8.04 -12.98
C GLY A 34 -6.19 7.42 -12.64
N ASP A 35 -6.03 6.80 -11.47
CA ASP A 35 -4.82 6.02 -11.19
C ASP A 35 -4.73 4.80 -12.09
N SER A 36 -3.55 4.60 -12.66
CA SER A 36 -3.24 3.40 -13.44
C SER A 36 -2.71 2.30 -12.54
N LEU A 37 -2.92 1.04 -12.95
CA LEU A 37 -2.43 -0.12 -12.22
C LEU A 37 -0.91 -0.07 -12.02
N ASP A 38 -0.17 0.44 -13.01
CA ASP A 38 1.29 0.57 -12.95
C ASP A 38 1.75 1.52 -11.84
N VAL A 39 1.01 2.62 -11.61
CA VAL A 39 1.28 3.56 -10.50
C VAL A 39 1.05 2.89 -9.16
N LEU A 40 -0.05 2.14 -9.00
CA LEU A 40 -0.34 1.43 -7.76
C LEU A 40 0.70 0.34 -7.45
N VAL A 41 1.17 -0.37 -8.48
CA VAL A 41 2.25 -1.35 -8.32
C VAL A 41 3.56 -0.67 -7.92
N ALA A 42 3.91 0.47 -8.53
CA ALA A 42 5.12 1.22 -8.17
C ALA A 42 5.10 1.66 -6.69
N MET A 43 3.97 2.21 -6.22
CA MET A 43 3.79 2.61 -4.82
C MET A 43 3.94 1.42 -3.86
N GLY A 44 3.37 0.26 -4.23
CA GLY A 44 3.52 -0.95 -3.44
C GLY A 44 4.98 -1.43 -3.37
N MET A 45 5.71 -1.39 -4.49
CA MET A 45 7.12 -1.79 -4.53
C MET A 45 8.01 -0.87 -3.69
N GLU A 46 7.81 0.45 -3.77
CA GLU A 46 8.52 1.43 -2.94
C GLU A 46 8.29 1.17 -1.45
N HIS A 47 7.03 0.94 -1.05
CA HIS A 47 6.71 0.58 0.33
C HIS A 47 7.43 -0.71 0.80
N MET A 48 7.58 -1.71 -0.06
CA MET A 48 8.32 -2.93 0.28
C MET A 48 9.83 -2.68 0.42
N GLU A 49 10.42 -1.87 -0.46
CA GLU A 49 11.85 -1.52 -0.40
C GLU A 49 12.20 -0.75 0.88
N GLU A 50 11.34 0.19 1.30
CA GLU A 50 11.53 0.90 2.57
C GLU A 50 11.45 -0.05 3.77
N LYS A 51 10.44 -0.93 3.80
CA LYS A 51 10.23 -1.87 4.91
C LYS A 51 11.30 -2.96 4.98
N ASP A 52 11.83 -3.40 3.85
CA ASP A 52 12.94 -4.35 3.80
C ASP A 52 14.29 -3.67 4.11
N SER A 53 14.45 -2.37 3.82
CA SER A 53 15.65 -1.60 4.17
C SER A 53 15.77 -1.33 5.68
N ILE A 54 14.65 -1.25 6.41
CA ILE A 54 14.65 -1.10 7.87
C ILE A 54 15.20 -2.35 8.59
N HIS A 55 15.20 -3.53 7.94
CA HIS A 55 15.79 -4.76 8.50
C HIS A 55 17.34 -4.75 8.58
N PHE A 56 18.02 -3.74 8.00
CA PHE A 56 19.47 -3.60 8.07
C PHE A 56 19.98 -2.48 8.98
N ALA A 57 19.08 -1.76 9.67
CA ALA A 57 19.43 -0.56 10.44
C ALA A 57 19.37 -0.73 11.98
N ASN A 58 19.45 -1.96 12.51
CA ASN A 58 19.65 -2.14 13.95
C ASN A 58 20.62 -3.31 14.23
N PRO A 59 21.90 -3.05 14.59
CA PRO A 59 22.81 -4.05 15.12
C PRO A 59 22.45 -4.53 16.53
#